data_AF-H1VYL5-F1
#
_entry.id   AF-H1VYL5-F1
#
_cell.length_a   1.000
_cell.length_b   1.000
_cell.length_c   1.000
_cell.angle_alpha   90.00
_cell.angle_beta   90.00
_cell.angle_gamma   90.00
#
_symmetry.space_group_name_H-M   'P 1'
#
loop_
_entity.id
_entity.type
_entity.pdbx_description
1 polymer ?
#
loop_
_entity_poly.entity_id
_entity_poly.type
_entity_poly.pdbx_seq_one_letter_code
_entity_poly.pdbx_strand_id
1 'polypeptide(L)'
;MRTEAFKLLATLAVAFPTVSACVGKDALPSATETISNSEPIEVAAGESYDGKLARFDRGSGACKAQTEGGQKDAVFILRKGATLKNAIIGKDQMEGVYCLGGGCTIENVWFEDVCEDAISM
;
A
#
# COMPACT_ATOMS: atom_id res chain seq x y z
N MET A 1 61.71 -35.64 6.41
CA MET A 1 61.93 -34.34 5.74
C MET A 1 61.51 -34.45 4.29
N ARG A 2 60.22 -34.20 3.97
CA ARG A 2 59.72 -33.76 2.66
C ARG A 2 58.44 -32.96 2.93
N THR A 3 58.45 -31.74 2.42
CA THR A 3 57.58 -30.59 2.71
C THR A 3 56.23 -30.70 2.00
N GLU A 4 55.16 -30.42 2.73
CA GLU A 4 53.80 -30.18 2.24
C GLU A 4 53.76 -28.84 1.48
N ALA A 5 53.33 -28.84 0.23
CA ALA A 5 53.06 -27.64 -0.55
C ALA A 5 51.56 -27.53 -0.80
N PHE A 6 50.82 -27.03 0.20
CA PHE A 6 49.41 -26.69 0.05
C PHE A 6 49.33 -25.36 -0.71
N LYS A 7 48.99 -25.42 -2.01
CA LYS A 7 48.73 -24.21 -2.81
C LYS A 7 47.37 -23.64 -2.42
N LEU A 8 47.39 -22.52 -1.70
CA LEU A 8 46.22 -21.69 -1.45
C LEU A 8 45.84 -20.96 -2.75
N LEU A 9 44.72 -21.34 -3.39
CA LEU A 9 44.06 -20.51 -4.40
C LEU A 9 43.10 -19.56 -3.67
N ALA A 10 43.43 -18.28 -3.64
CA ALA A 10 42.52 -17.24 -3.20
C ALA A 10 41.53 -16.92 -4.33
N THR A 11 40.28 -17.39 -4.20
CA THR A 11 39.17 -16.99 -5.05
C THR A 11 38.68 -15.59 -4.64
N LEU A 12 38.91 -14.60 -5.50
CA LEU A 12 38.37 -13.25 -5.32
C LEU A 12 36.90 -13.25 -5.77
N ALA A 13 35.96 -13.33 -4.83
CA ALA A 13 34.55 -13.17 -5.12
C ALA A 13 34.23 -11.68 -5.34
N VAL A 14 34.05 -11.28 -6.59
CA VAL A 14 33.55 -9.94 -6.95
C VAL A 14 32.06 -9.92 -6.62
N ALA A 15 31.67 -9.17 -5.59
CA ALA A 15 30.27 -8.92 -5.27
C ALA A 15 29.68 -8.01 -6.36
N PHE A 16 28.82 -8.56 -7.22
CA PHE A 16 28.00 -7.76 -8.12
C PHE A 16 26.88 -7.09 -7.29
N PRO A 17 26.66 -5.77 -7.43
CA PRO A 17 25.49 -5.16 -6.83
C PRO A 17 24.25 -5.79 -7.46
N THR A 18 23.38 -6.38 -6.64
CA THR A 18 22.07 -6.84 -7.09
C THR A 18 21.31 -5.63 -7.59
N VAL A 19 21.08 -5.57 -8.89
CA VAL A 19 20.29 -4.53 -9.54
C VAL A 19 18.94 -4.47 -8.82
N SER A 20 18.63 -3.32 -8.22
CA SER A 20 17.30 -3.03 -7.72
C SER A 20 16.38 -2.93 -8.92
N ALA A 21 15.66 -4.02 -9.20
CA ALA A 21 14.64 -4.02 -10.23
C ALA A 21 13.58 -2.97 -9.87
N CYS A 22 13.14 -2.20 -10.86
CA CYS A 22 12.00 -1.31 -10.73
C CYS A 22 10.85 -2.14 -10.13
N VAL A 23 10.32 -1.73 -8.98
CA VAL A 23 9.16 -2.35 -8.33
C VAL A 23 7.96 -2.11 -9.26
N GLY A 24 7.74 -3.06 -10.18
CA GLY A 24 6.64 -3.02 -11.14
C GLY A 24 5.30 -3.24 -10.44
N LYS A 25 4.21 -3.05 -11.18
CA LYS A 25 2.82 -3.33 -10.73
C LYS A 25 2.65 -4.73 -10.10
N ASP A 26 3.53 -5.67 -10.42
CA ASP A 26 3.54 -7.04 -9.90
C ASP A 26 4.11 -7.17 -8.47
N ALA A 27 4.44 -6.07 -7.80
CA ALA A 27 5.02 -6.06 -6.45
C ALA A 27 4.06 -5.54 -5.36
N LEU A 28 2.76 -5.50 -5.62
CA LEU A 28 1.76 -5.26 -4.58
C LEU A 28 1.86 -6.35 -3.50
N PRO A 29 1.75 -5.99 -2.21
CA PRO A 29 1.70 -6.98 -1.15
C PRO A 29 0.45 -7.86 -1.31
N SER A 30 0.58 -9.15 -0.95
CA SER A 30 -0.59 -10.02 -0.87
C SER A 30 -1.50 -9.58 0.27
N ALA A 31 -2.77 -9.36 -0.05
CA ALA A 31 -3.77 -9.02 0.95
C ALA A 31 -3.98 -10.16 1.96
N THR A 32 -4.06 -9.83 3.25
CA THR A 32 -4.33 -10.81 4.32
C THR A 32 -5.78 -11.26 4.33
N GLU A 33 -6.69 -10.35 3.97
CA GLU A 33 -8.12 -10.58 3.77
C GLU A 33 -8.70 -9.51 2.83
N THR A 34 -9.99 -9.58 2.51
CA THR A 34 -10.70 -8.54 1.77
C THR A 34 -11.94 -8.12 2.54
N ILE A 35 -12.06 -6.81 2.77
CA ILE A 35 -13.11 -6.15 3.52
C ILE A 35 -13.81 -5.18 2.58
N SER A 36 -15.01 -5.56 2.14
CA SER A 36 -15.87 -4.73 1.27
C SER A 36 -16.97 -4.09 2.10
N ASN A 37 -17.05 -2.76 2.08
CA ASN A 37 -18.05 -2.00 2.85
C ASN A 37 -18.91 -1.12 1.95
N SER A 38 -20.21 -1.04 2.27
CA SER A 38 -21.14 -0.13 1.58
C SER A 38 -20.95 1.34 1.98
N GLU A 39 -20.20 1.62 3.05
CA GLU A 39 -19.92 2.95 3.60
C GLU A 39 -18.41 3.11 3.90
N PRO A 40 -17.89 4.35 3.92
CA PRO A 40 -16.49 4.59 4.26
C PRO A 40 -16.15 4.16 5.69
N ILE A 41 -14.92 3.69 5.88
CA ILE A 41 -14.37 3.53 7.23
C ILE A 41 -13.85 4.88 7.70
N GLU A 42 -14.46 5.43 8.74
CA GLU A 42 -14.01 6.68 9.34
C GLU A 42 -12.97 6.44 10.45
N VAL A 43 -11.84 7.14 10.35
CA VAL A 43 -10.79 7.18 11.39
C VAL A 43 -10.85 8.54 12.06
N ALA A 44 -11.11 8.55 13.37
CA ALA A 44 -11.33 9.77 14.12
C ALA A 44 -10.05 10.61 14.25
N ALA A 45 -10.21 11.87 14.66
CA ALA A 45 -9.12 12.84 14.69
C ALA A 45 -7.98 12.38 15.63
N GLY A 46 -6.75 12.36 15.11
CA GLY A 46 -5.56 11.91 15.84
C GLY A 46 -5.46 10.40 16.08
N GLU A 47 -6.44 9.61 15.65
CA GLU A 47 -6.41 8.16 15.81
C GLU A 47 -5.63 7.47 14.69
N SER A 48 -5.25 6.21 14.94
CA SER A 48 -4.54 5.38 13.97
C SER A 48 -5.33 4.12 13.65
N TYR A 49 -5.50 3.84 12.36
CA TYR A 49 -6.06 2.60 11.85
C TYR A 49 -4.95 1.77 11.19
N ASP A 50 -4.73 0.55 11.71
CA ASP A 50 -3.81 -0.42 11.14
C ASP A 50 -4.60 -1.49 10.38
N GLY A 51 -4.53 -1.45 9.05
CA GLY A 51 -5.22 -2.36 8.16
C GLY A 51 -4.63 -3.77 8.12
N LYS A 52 -3.46 -4.02 8.73
CA LYS A 52 -2.79 -5.35 8.75
C LYS A 52 -2.63 -5.98 7.35
N LEU A 53 -2.40 -5.15 6.35
CA LEU A 53 -2.36 -5.47 4.92
C LEU A 53 -3.65 -6.13 4.39
N ALA A 54 -4.80 -5.87 5.00
CA ALA A 54 -6.08 -6.23 4.42
C ALA A 54 -6.38 -5.35 3.20
N ARG A 55 -7.13 -5.91 2.24
CA ARG A 55 -7.71 -5.17 1.12
C ARG A 55 -9.03 -4.55 1.54
N PHE A 56 -9.23 -3.28 1.21
CA PHE A 56 -10.45 -2.52 1.48
C PHE A 56 -11.03 -1.98 0.17
N ASP A 57 -12.33 -2.15 -0.04
CA ASP A 57 -13.04 -1.63 -1.21
C ASP A 57 -14.52 -1.34 -0.91
N ARG A 58 -15.24 -0.85 -1.93
CA ARG A 58 -16.67 -0.50 -1.86
C ARG A 58 -17.58 -1.55 -2.49
N GLY A 59 -17.04 -2.74 -2.78
CA GLY A 59 -17.74 -3.83 -3.45
C GLY A 59 -17.67 -3.79 -4.97
N SER A 60 -17.89 -4.94 -5.60
CA SER A 60 -17.66 -5.16 -7.04
C SER A 60 -18.36 -4.13 -7.92
N GLY A 61 -17.62 -3.51 -8.84
CA GLY A 61 -18.16 -2.55 -9.80
C GLY A 61 -18.43 -1.16 -9.22
N ALA A 62 -17.96 -0.88 -8.00
CA ALA A 62 -18.05 0.45 -7.42
C ALA A 62 -17.26 1.49 -8.22
N CYS A 63 -16.13 1.10 -8.83
CA CYS A 63 -15.40 1.99 -9.72
C CYS A 63 -16.14 2.20 -11.05
N LYS A 64 -16.62 3.42 -11.29
CA LYS A 64 -17.39 3.80 -12.50
C LYS A 64 -16.58 4.65 -13.47
N ALA A 65 -15.42 4.14 -13.88
CA ALA A 65 -14.57 4.74 -14.91
C ALA A 65 -14.28 6.24 -14.70
N GLN A 66 -13.61 6.58 -13.59
CA GLN A 66 -13.18 7.96 -13.28
C GLN A 66 -14.34 8.95 -13.06
N THR A 67 -15.51 8.47 -12.64
CA THR A 67 -16.60 9.36 -12.22
C THR A 67 -16.23 9.97 -10.86
N GLU A 68 -16.13 11.30 -10.81
CA GLU A 68 -15.88 12.08 -9.58
C GLU A 68 -16.77 11.61 -8.43
N GLY A 69 -16.12 11.23 -7.33
CA GLY A 69 -16.74 10.86 -6.09
C GLY A 69 -16.81 12.03 -5.10
N GLY A 70 -17.05 11.70 -3.85
CA GLY A 70 -16.82 12.62 -2.75
C GLY A 70 -16.60 11.83 -1.48
N GLN A 71 -16.53 12.51 -0.34
CA GLN A 71 -16.22 11.88 0.94
C GLN A 71 -17.06 10.62 1.26
N LYS A 72 -18.35 10.60 0.91
CA LYS A 72 -19.25 9.45 1.16
C LYS A 72 -18.92 8.21 0.31
N ASP A 73 -18.19 8.41 -0.78
CA ASP A 73 -17.83 7.38 -1.75
C ASP A 73 -16.41 6.83 -1.49
N ALA A 74 -15.65 7.43 -0.56
CA ALA A 74 -14.31 7.00 -0.18
C ALA A 74 -14.27 5.63 0.49
N VAL A 75 -13.17 4.90 0.35
CA VAL A 75 -12.91 3.69 1.16
C VAL A 75 -12.61 4.07 2.61
N PHE A 76 -11.80 5.12 2.81
CA PHE A 76 -11.49 5.67 4.13
C PHE A 76 -11.76 7.18 4.20
N ILE A 77 -12.26 7.62 5.34
CA ILE A 77 -12.28 9.02 5.75
C ILE A 77 -11.31 9.18 6.91
N LEU A 78 -10.25 9.97 6.71
CA LEU A 78 -9.28 10.30 7.75
C LEU A 78 -9.59 11.69 8.28
N ARG A 79 -10.00 11.81 9.54
CA ARG A 79 -10.16 13.11 10.18
C ARG A 79 -8.80 13.74 10.48
N LYS A 80 -8.80 15.00 10.90
CA LYS A 80 -7.59 15.78 11.17
C LYS A 80 -6.61 15.01 12.05
N GLY A 81 -5.37 14.85 11.58
CA GLY A 81 -4.33 14.15 12.33
C GLY A 81 -4.43 12.61 12.33
N ALA A 82 -5.42 12.03 11.67
CA ALA A 82 -5.61 10.58 11.65
C ALA A 82 -4.54 9.88 10.80
N THR A 83 -4.20 8.65 11.16
CA THR A 83 -3.23 7.82 10.43
C THR A 83 -3.90 6.57 9.89
N LEU A 84 -3.73 6.30 8.59
CA LEU A 84 -4.00 5.00 8.00
C LEU A 84 -2.67 4.31 7.71
N LYS A 85 -2.52 3.06 8.15
CA LYS A 85 -1.32 2.28 7.87
C LYS A 85 -1.58 0.84 7.50
N ASN A 86 -0.64 0.25 6.76
CA ASN A 86 -0.67 -1.15 6.34
C ASN A 86 -2.02 -1.54 5.72
N ALA A 87 -2.47 -0.79 4.72
CA ALA A 87 -3.74 -1.05 4.06
C ALA A 87 -3.52 -1.22 2.56
N ILE A 88 -4.34 -2.05 1.93
CA ILE A 88 -4.40 -2.17 0.47
C ILE A 88 -5.77 -1.65 0.06
N ILE A 89 -5.81 -0.64 -0.80
CA ILE A 89 -7.03 -0.10 -1.36
C ILE A 89 -7.27 -0.83 -2.69
N GLY A 90 -8.38 -1.56 -2.74
CA GLY A 90 -8.72 -2.40 -3.88
C GLY A 90 -9.18 -1.60 -5.09
N LYS A 91 -9.12 -2.23 -6.27
CA LYS A 91 -9.57 -1.62 -7.55
C LYS A 91 -11.03 -1.13 -7.53
N ASP A 92 -11.86 -1.72 -6.66
CA ASP A 92 -13.28 -1.40 -6.51
C ASP A 92 -13.49 -0.28 -5.45
N GLN A 93 -12.60 0.71 -5.38
CA GLN A 93 -12.61 1.76 -4.36
C GLN A 93 -13.67 2.86 -4.58
N MET A 94 -14.08 3.12 -5.83
CA MET A 94 -14.81 4.32 -6.26
C MET A 94 -14.00 5.61 -6.01
N GLU A 95 -13.75 5.93 -4.74
CA GLU A 95 -12.89 7.00 -4.24
C GLU A 95 -11.91 6.39 -3.22
N GLY A 96 -10.63 6.74 -3.26
CA GLY A 96 -9.62 6.12 -2.39
C GLY A 96 -9.71 6.53 -0.92
N VAL A 97 -8.87 7.48 -0.51
CA VAL A 97 -8.77 7.96 0.88
C VAL A 97 -9.06 9.46 0.95
N TYR A 98 -10.04 9.86 1.76
CA TYR A 98 -10.41 11.27 1.92
C TYR A 98 -9.85 11.85 3.23
N CYS A 99 -8.98 12.86 3.15
CA CYS A 99 -8.25 13.42 4.28
C CYS A 99 -8.80 14.79 4.74
N LEU A 100 -9.67 14.77 5.74
CA LEU A 100 -10.34 15.97 6.22
C LEU A 100 -9.54 16.76 7.26
N GLY A 101 -9.51 18.08 7.09
CA GLY A 101 -8.99 19.01 8.10
C GLY A 101 -7.45 19.04 8.20
N GLY A 102 -6.77 18.35 7.28
CA GLY A 102 -5.32 18.33 7.12
C GLY A 102 -4.57 17.46 8.14
N GLY A 103 -3.32 17.18 7.83
CA GLY A 103 -2.40 16.48 8.73
C GLY A 103 -2.68 14.99 8.92
N CYS A 104 -3.41 14.34 8.01
CA CYS A 104 -3.47 12.89 8.01
C CYS A 104 -2.11 12.27 7.61
N THR A 105 -1.86 11.07 8.10
CA THR A 105 -0.70 10.26 7.74
C THR A 105 -1.15 9.01 7.00
N ILE A 106 -0.50 8.71 5.88
CA ILE A 106 -0.74 7.51 5.08
C ILE A 106 0.59 6.76 5.02
N GLU A 107 0.68 5.63 5.70
CA GLU A 107 1.94 4.91 5.92
C GLU A 107 1.83 3.46 5.43
N ASN A 108 2.66 3.06 4.46
CA ASN A 108 2.61 1.70 3.90
C ASN A 108 1.19 1.33 3.41
N VAL A 109 0.55 2.26 2.69
CA VAL A 109 -0.75 2.05 2.04
C VAL A 109 -0.53 1.88 0.54
N TRP A 110 -1.19 0.88 -0.03
CA TRP A 110 -1.03 0.45 -1.42
C TRP A 110 -2.34 0.61 -2.16
N PHE A 111 -2.30 1.00 -3.43
CA PHE A 111 -3.48 1.11 -4.29
C PHE A 111 -3.33 0.12 -5.44
N GLU A 112 -4.27 -0.82 -5.57
CA GLU A 112 -4.20 -1.84 -6.61
C GLU A 112 -4.47 -1.27 -7.99
N ASP A 113 -5.48 -0.39 -8.08
CA ASP A 113 -5.84 0.35 -9.28
C ASP A 113 -6.62 1.60 -8.86
N VAL A 114 -6.11 2.78 -9.20
CA VAL A 114 -6.72 4.05 -8.78
C VAL A 114 -7.93 4.32 -9.68
N CYS A 115 -9.10 4.51 -9.06
CA CYS A 115 -10.36 4.62 -9.80
C CYS A 115 -10.65 6.02 -10.35
N GLU A 116 -10.51 7.05 -9.54
CA GLU A 116 -10.61 8.46 -9.91
C GLU A 116 -9.38 9.10 -9.26
N ASP A 117 -9.47 9.36 -7.95
CA ASP A 117 -8.33 9.73 -7.13
C ASP A 117 -7.91 8.66 -6.12
N ALA A 118 -6.61 8.65 -5.80
CA ALA A 118 -6.06 7.81 -4.74
C ALA A 118 -6.31 8.45 -3.36
N ILE A 119 -6.08 9.76 -3.27
CA ILE A 119 -6.18 10.53 -2.03
C ILE A 119 -6.78 11.91 -2.34
N SER A 120 -7.83 12.27 -1.62
CA SER A 120 -8.57 13.54 -1.72
C SER A 120 -8.51 14.32 -0.41
N MET A 121 -8.82 15.63 -0.44
CA MET A 121 -8.69 16.57 0.71
C MET A 121 -10.02 17.19 1.13
#